data_AF-A0A8K0Q6W8-F1
#
_entry.id   AF-A0A8K0Q6W8-F1
#
_cell.length_a   1.000
_cell.length_b   1.000
_cell.length_c   1.000
_cell.angle_alpha   90.00
_cell.angle_beta   90.00
_cell.angle_gamma   90.00
#
_symmetry.space_group_name_H-M   'P 1'
#
loop_
_entity.id
_entity.type
_entity.pdbx_description
1 polymer ?
#
loop_
_entity_poly.entity_id
_entity_poly.type
_entity_poly.pdbx_seq_one_letter_code
_entity_poly.pdbx_strand_id
1 'polypeptide(L)'
;MASASSSTWSSLGLGVAVTWVTLGLVGISQPARSAQIFGVSSPTEASGKADNTGIAVILGSRDFTIAAALFALHEAGKHEEMGTVILSTMIICGADIYLAWKAKRGLEMVIFTVGASVWGVIGLGLKGFFVE
;
A
#
# COMPACT_ATOMS: atom_id res chain seq x y z
N MET A 1 -26.89 4.22 -9.26
CA MET A 1 -25.59 4.20 -8.54
C MET A 1 -25.23 5.65 -8.29
N ALA A 2 -24.98 6.07 -7.04
CA ALA A 2 -24.64 7.46 -6.78
C ALA A 2 -23.24 7.76 -7.35
N SER A 3 -23.15 8.68 -8.31
CA SER A 3 -21.89 9.19 -8.85
C SER A 3 -21.28 10.16 -7.83
N ALA A 4 -19.97 10.05 -7.60
CA ALA A 4 -19.23 10.93 -6.69
C ALA A 4 -18.47 12.00 -7.50
N SER A 5 -18.36 13.22 -6.95
CA SER A 5 -17.69 14.34 -7.61
C SER A 5 -16.18 14.12 -7.73
N SER A 6 -15.51 14.77 -8.70
CA SER A 6 -14.05 14.71 -8.87
C SER A 6 -13.28 15.10 -7.61
N SER A 7 -13.80 16.06 -6.83
CA SER A 7 -13.23 16.46 -5.53
C SER A 7 -13.27 15.32 -4.51
N THR A 8 -14.38 14.58 -4.46
CA THR A 8 -14.52 13.40 -3.58
C THR A 8 -13.48 12.33 -3.91
N TRP A 9 -13.31 12.00 -5.20
CA TRP A 9 -12.30 11.03 -5.63
C TRP A 9 -10.88 11.51 -5.34
N SER A 10 -10.61 12.81 -5.48
CA SER A 10 -9.32 13.40 -5.15
C SER A 10 -8.99 13.26 -3.66
N SER A 11 -9.93 13.56 -2.75
CA SER A 11 -9.74 13.35 -1.31
C SER A 11 -9.56 11.89 -0.95
N LEU A 12 -10.27 10.97 -1.62
CA LEU A 12 -10.10 9.53 -1.43
C LEU A 12 -8.71 9.06 -1.86
N GLY A 13 -8.20 9.56 -3.00
CA GLY A 13 -6.82 9.29 -3.44
C GLY A 13 -5.76 9.83 -2.48
N LEU A 14 -5.98 11.02 -1.90
CA LEU A 14 -5.12 11.55 -0.83
C LEU A 14 -5.16 10.66 0.42
N GLY A 15 -6.35 10.13 0.75
CA GLY A 15 -6.51 9.11 1.80
C GLY A 15 -5.64 7.88 1.55
N VAL A 16 -5.60 7.39 0.30
CA VAL A 16 -4.71 6.28 -0.10
C VAL A 16 -3.23 6.66 0.15
N ALA A 17 -2.81 7.88 -0.19
CA ALA A 17 -1.46 8.36 0.09
C ALA A 17 -1.12 8.33 1.59
N VAL A 18 -2.03 8.81 2.44
CA VAL A 18 -1.86 8.77 3.90
C VAL A 18 -1.75 7.33 4.39
N THR A 19 -2.56 6.40 3.86
CA THR A 19 -2.46 4.99 4.25
C THR A 19 -1.12 4.38 3.88
N TRP A 20 -0.55 4.70 2.71
CA TRP A 20 0.81 4.28 2.34
C TRP A 20 1.87 4.82 3.30
N VAL A 21 1.78 6.09 3.72
CA VAL A 21 2.68 6.64 4.76
C VAL A 21 2.57 5.84 6.05
N THR A 22 1.35 5.55 6.51
CA THR A 22 1.15 4.82 7.76
C THR A 22 1.70 3.39 7.69
N LEU A 23 1.50 2.69 6.56
CA LEU A 23 2.03 1.35 6.36
C LEU A 23 3.57 1.34 6.32
N GLY A 24 4.17 2.31 5.62
CA GLY A 24 5.63 2.45 5.58
C GLY A 24 6.22 2.72 6.97
N LEU A 25 5.60 3.61 7.74
CA LEU A 25 6.04 3.92 9.11
C LEU A 25 5.91 2.71 10.05
N VAL A 26 4.79 1.98 9.97
CA VAL A 26 4.58 0.74 10.75
C VAL A 26 5.59 -0.33 10.35
N GLY A 27 5.86 -0.49 9.05
CA GLY A 27 6.82 -1.45 8.51
C GLY A 27 8.25 -1.19 8.99
N ILE A 28 8.67 0.08 9.04
CA ILE A 28 9.96 0.52 9.59
C ILE A 28 10.01 0.31 11.10
N SER A 29 8.92 0.61 11.82
CA SER A 29 8.87 0.52 13.28
C SER A 29 8.79 -0.92 13.80
N GLN A 30 8.35 -1.87 12.96
CA GLN A 30 8.18 -3.29 13.31
C GLN A 30 8.98 -4.22 12.37
N PRO A 31 10.33 -4.11 12.33
CA PRO A 31 11.16 -4.82 11.37
C PRO A 31 11.06 -6.34 11.48
N ALA A 32 10.91 -6.87 12.70
CA ALA A 32 10.69 -8.30 12.92
C ALA A 32 9.36 -8.79 12.31
N ARG A 33 8.31 -7.97 12.36
CA ARG A 33 7.01 -8.30 11.77
C ARG A 33 7.07 -8.27 10.25
N SER A 34 7.74 -7.26 9.69
CA SER A 34 8.00 -7.16 8.26
C SER A 34 8.75 -8.41 7.76
N ALA A 35 9.87 -8.76 8.39
CA ALA A 35 10.65 -9.94 7.99
C ALA A 35 9.91 -11.27 8.14
N GLN A 36 9.02 -11.41 9.13
CA GLN A 36 8.17 -12.60 9.27
C GLN A 36 7.18 -12.74 8.11
N ILE A 37 6.60 -11.63 7.63
CA ILE A 37 5.71 -11.64 6.46
C ILE A 37 6.48 -12.09 5.21
N PHE A 38 7.75 -11.68 5.07
CA PHE A 38 8.62 -12.07 3.96
C PHE A 38 9.32 -13.43 4.14
N GLY A 39 9.14 -14.11 5.28
CA GLY A 39 9.71 -15.43 5.55
C GLY A 39 11.23 -15.46 5.74
N VAL A 40 11.87 -14.33 6.07
CA VAL A 40 13.33 -14.20 6.20
C VAL A 40 13.81 -14.35 7.64
N SER A 41 12.98 -14.93 8.53
CA SER A 41 13.33 -15.10 9.94
C SER A 41 14.47 -16.11 10.11
N SER A 42 15.71 -15.63 10.19
CA SER A 42 16.87 -16.45 10.55
C SER A 42 16.96 -16.65 12.08
N PRO A 43 17.23 -17.87 12.57
CA PRO A 43 17.32 -18.15 14.02
C PRO A 43 18.57 -17.57 14.70
N THR A 44 19.51 -16.98 13.95
CA THR A 44 20.82 -16.56 14.45
C THR A 44 20.86 -15.04 14.69
N GLU A 45 21.03 -14.65 15.96
CA GLU A 45 20.62 -13.36 16.55
C GLU A 45 21.34 -12.08 16.08
N ALA A 46 22.42 -12.19 15.29
CA ALA A 46 23.17 -11.03 14.77
C ALA A 46 22.86 -10.74 13.29
N SER A 47 22.94 -11.75 12.42
CA SER A 47 22.63 -11.60 10.98
C SER A 47 21.14 -11.33 10.75
N GLY A 48 20.26 -12.00 11.50
CA GLY A 48 18.81 -11.82 11.36
C GLY A 48 18.31 -10.41 11.69
N LYS A 49 18.96 -9.68 12.59
CA LYS A 49 18.58 -8.28 12.90
C LYS A 49 18.90 -7.32 11.76
N ALA A 50 20.05 -7.50 11.10
CA ALA A 50 20.44 -6.67 9.96
C ALA A 50 19.51 -6.94 8.77
N ASP A 51 19.20 -8.20 8.49
CA ASP A 51 18.31 -8.59 7.40
C ASP A 51 16.87 -8.09 7.62
N ASN A 52 16.35 -8.17 8.85
CA ASN A 52 15.03 -7.65 9.19
C ASN A 52 14.93 -6.14 9.01
N THR A 53 16.01 -5.41 9.35
CA THR A 53 16.09 -3.97 9.17
C THR A 53 16.16 -3.59 7.70
N GLY A 54 16.91 -4.35 6.88
CA GLY A 54 16.97 -4.15 5.44
C GLY A 54 15.60 -4.30 4.77
N ILE A 55 14.86 -5.36 5.13
CA ILE A 55 13.50 -5.59 4.62
C ILE A 55 12.56 -4.46 5.03
N ALA A 56 12.63 -4.01 6.29
CA ALA A 56 11.81 -2.93 6.80
C ALA A 56 12.08 -1.59 6.08
N VAL A 57 13.34 -1.29 5.79
CA VAL A 57 13.73 -0.08 5.04
C VAL A 57 13.27 -0.15 3.58
N ILE A 58 13.42 -1.31 2.93
CA ILE A 58 12.94 -1.50 1.55
C ILE A 58 11.43 -1.34 1.49
N LEU A 59 10.69 -1.98 2.41
CA LEU A 59 9.24 -1.88 2.47
C LEU A 59 8.77 -0.44 2.73
N GLY A 60 9.37 0.22 3.73
CA GLY A 60 9.03 1.58 4.09
C GLY A 60 9.34 2.59 2.97
N SER A 61 10.53 2.50 2.36
CA SER A 61 10.91 3.40 1.27
C SER A 61 10.02 3.26 0.04
N ARG A 62 9.60 2.03 -0.31
CA ARG A 62 8.60 1.76 -1.34
C ARG A 62 7.29 2.48 -1.04
N ASP A 63 6.77 2.31 0.17
CA ASP A 63 5.48 2.87 0.58
C ASP A 63 5.53 4.41 0.62
N PHE A 64 6.63 4.99 1.12
CA PHE A 64 6.85 6.44 1.06
C PHE A 64 6.97 6.96 -0.37
N THR A 65 7.61 6.22 -1.28
CA THR A 65 7.72 6.61 -2.69
C THR A 65 6.34 6.66 -3.35
N ILE A 66 5.49 5.67 -3.08
CA ILE A 66 4.10 5.65 -3.57
C ILE A 66 3.32 6.83 -2.99
N ALA A 67 3.41 7.07 -1.69
CA ALA A 67 2.74 8.19 -1.04
C ALA A 67 3.16 9.55 -1.62
N ALA A 68 4.46 9.75 -1.82
CA ALA A 68 4.99 10.97 -2.42
C ALA A 68 4.51 11.16 -3.87
N ALA A 69 4.46 10.09 -4.66
CA ALA A 69 3.92 10.15 -6.02
C ALA A 69 2.43 10.54 -6.02
N LEU A 70 1.62 9.94 -5.14
CA LEU A 70 0.20 10.28 -5.01
C LEU A 70 0.00 11.72 -4.54
N PHE A 71 0.81 12.20 -3.59
CA PHE A 71 0.74 13.59 -3.12
C PHE A 71 1.12 14.58 -4.23
N ALA A 72 2.19 14.31 -4.98
CA ALA A 72 2.59 15.15 -6.11
C ALA A 72 1.53 15.19 -7.22
N LEU A 73 0.88 14.07 -7.52
CA LEU A 73 -0.19 14.01 -8.51
C LEU A 73 -1.46 14.71 -8.02
N HIS A 74 -1.76 14.65 -6.73
CA HIS A 74 -2.85 15.40 -6.12
C HIS A 74 -2.64 16.92 -6.25
N GLU A 75 -1.47 17.43 -5.86
CA GLU A 75 -1.11 18.85 -5.99
C GLU A 75 -1.14 19.32 -7.45
N ALA A 76 -0.77 18.46 -8.40
CA ALA A 76 -0.84 18.76 -9.84
C ALA A 76 -2.26 18.67 -10.44
N GLY A 77 -3.28 18.27 -9.66
CA GLY A 77 -4.65 18.05 -10.17
C GLY A 77 -4.78 16.88 -11.15
N LYS A 78 -3.79 15.99 -11.20
CA LYS A 78 -3.66 14.88 -12.16
C LYS A 78 -4.35 13.61 -11.65
N HIS A 79 -5.68 13.67 -11.60
CA HIS A 79 -6.50 12.63 -10.98
C HIS A 79 -6.45 11.29 -11.71
N GLU A 80 -6.42 11.28 -13.05
CA GLU A 80 -6.35 10.02 -13.83
C GLU A 80 -5.01 9.30 -13.65
N GLU A 81 -3.91 10.07 -13.59
CA GLU A 81 -2.58 9.54 -13.33
C GLU A 81 -2.49 9.03 -11.88
N MET A 82 -3.10 9.73 -10.92
CA MET A 82 -3.20 9.27 -9.53
C MET A 82 -3.94 7.93 -9.45
N GLY A 83 -5.06 7.79 -10.17
CA GLY A 83 -5.79 6.52 -10.28
C GLY A 83 -4.92 5.41 -10.89
N THR A 84 -4.10 5.74 -11.89
CA THR A 84 -3.18 4.77 -12.52
C THR A 84 -2.10 4.30 -11.56
N VAL A 85 -1.54 5.18 -10.73
CA VAL A 85 -0.58 4.80 -9.67
C VAL A 85 -1.26 3.91 -8.63
N ILE A 86 -2.47 4.25 -8.19
CA ILE A 86 -3.20 3.40 -7.23
C ILE A 86 -3.46 2.01 -7.82
N LEU A 87 -3.91 1.93 -9.07
CA LEU A 87 -4.18 0.64 -9.73
C LEU A 87 -2.90 -0.17 -9.96
N SER A 88 -1.77 0.46 -10.29
CA SER A 88 -0.49 -0.26 -10.45
C SER A 88 -0.01 -0.86 -9.12
N THR A 89 -0.27 -0.19 -8.00
CA THR A 89 0.06 -0.70 -6.66
C THR A 89 -0.77 -1.91 -6.24
N MET A 90 -1.85 -2.26 -6.95
CA MET A 90 -2.57 -3.51 -6.71
C MET A 90 -1.71 -4.76 -6.93
N ILE A 91 -0.68 -4.66 -7.77
CA ILE A 91 0.32 -5.73 -7.95
C ILE A 91 1.07 -5.96 -6.63
N ILE A 92 1.41 -4.88 -5.93
CA ILE A 92 2.09 -4.93 -4.63
C ILE A 92 1.15 -5.52 -3.58
N CYS A 93 -0.11 -5.08 -3.54
CA CYS A 93 -1.11 -5.67 -2.63
C CYS A 93 -1.31 -7.16 -2.88
N GLY A 94 -1.33 -7.60 -4.15
CA GLY A 94 -1.39 -9.02 -4.50
C GLY A 94 -0.20 -9.81 -3.97
N ALA A 95 1.01 -9.25 -4.06
CA ALA A 95 2.21 -9.85 -3.48
C ALA A 95 2.12 -9.92 -1.94
N ASP A 96 1.68 -8.85 -1.28
CA ASP A 96 1.53 -8.79 0.18
C ASP A 96 0.49 -9.80 0.69
N ILE A 97 -0.65 -9.97 -0.03
CA ILE A 97 -1.67 -10.98 0.26
C ILE A 97 -1.11 -12.40 0.08
N TYR A 98 -0.38 -12.65 -1.00
CA TYR A 98 0.25 -13.95 -1.26
C TYR A 98 1.24 -14.32 -0.14
N LEU A 99 2.05 -13.36 0.31
CA LEU A 99 2.98 -13.54 1.41
C LEU A 99 2.26 -13.78 2.74
N ALA A 100 1.22 -13.01 3.05
CA ALA A 100 0.39 -13.21 4.23
C ALA A 100 -0.29 -14.60 4.24
N TRP A 101 -0.76 -15.06 3.07
CA TRP A 101 -1.31 -16.41 2.90
C TRP A 101 -0.26 -17.48 3.13
N LYS A 102 0.93 -17.35 2.55
CA LYS A 102 2.05 -18.28 2.75
C LYS A 102 2.49 -18.34 4.21
N ALA A 103 2.48 -17.21 4.92
CA ALA A 103 2.77 -17.12 6.34
C ALA A 103 1.64 -17.61 7.26
N LYS A 104 0.50 -18.08 6.70
CA LYS A 104 -0.71 -18.53 7.42
C LYS A 104 -1.30 -17.45 8.35
N ARG A 105 -1.11 -16.17 8.04
CA ARG A 105 -1.62 -15.04 8.84
C ARG A 105 -2.98 -14.60 8.33
N GLY A 106 -4.02 -15.35 8.70
CA GLY A 106 -5.39 -15.13 8.22
C GLY A 106 -5.91 -13.70 8.44
N LEU A 107 -5.63 -13.10 9.61
CA LEU A 107 -6.08 -11.74 9.93
C LEU A 107 -5.42 -10.68 9.02
N GLU A 108 -4.12 -10.80 8.74
CA GLU A 108 -3.40 -9.85 7.88
C GLU A 108 -3.85 -9.97 6.42
N MET A 109 -4.06 -11.21 5.94
CA MET A 109 -4.61 -11.46 4.62
C MET A 109 -5.97 -10.80 4.41
N VAL A 110 -6.88 -10.93 5.39
CA VAL A 110 -8.21 -10.32 5.31
C VAL A 110 -8.09 -8.79 5.26
N ILE A 111 -7.28 -8.20 6.14
CA ILE A 111 -7.07 -6.74 6.17
C ILE A 111 -6.51 -6.24 4.83
N PHE A 112 -5.48 -6.90 4.29
CA PHE A 112 -4.89 -6.49 3.02
C PHE A 112 -5.83 -6.68 1.84
N THR A 113 -6.63 -7.75 1.83
CA THR A 113 -7.60 -8.00 0.75
C THR A 113 -8.70 -6.94 0.75
N VAL A 114 -9.25 -6.62 1.93
CA VAL A 114 -10.26 -5.56 2.06
C VAL A 114 -9.67 -4.22 1.66
N GLY A 115 -8.47 -3.86 2.16
CA GLY A 115 -7.78 -2.63 1.79
C GLY A 115 -7.54 -2.52 0.28
N ALA A 116 -7.01 -3.57 -0.35
CA ALA A 116 -6.77 -3.62 -1.78
C ALA A 116 -8.06 -3.44 -2.59
N SER A 117 -9.16 -4.08 -2.17
CA SER A 117 -10.44 -3.90 -2.85
C SER A 117 -10.95 -2.46 -2.79
N VAL A 118 -10.83 -1.80 -1.63
CA VAL A 118 -11.20 -0.39 -1.45
C VAL A 118 -10.33 0.52 -2.32
N TRP A 119 -9.00 0.32 -2.30
CA TRP A 119 -8.07 1.09 -3.13
C TRP A 119 -8.31 0.88 -4.63
N GLY A 120 -8.62 -0.33 -5.06
CA GLY A 120 -8.99 -0.63 -6.43
C GLY A 120 -10.22 0.15 -6.90
N VAL A 121 -11.26 0.23 -6.06
CA VAL A 121 -12.45 1.05 -6.34
C VAL A 121 -12.10 2.53 -6.42
N ILE A 122 -11.26 3.04 -5.51
CA ILE A 122 -10.79 4.44 -5.52
C ILE A 122 -10.00 4.74 -6.81
N GLY A 123 -9.10 3.85 -7.20
CA GLY A 123 -8.30 3.99 -8.42
C GLY A 123 -9.14 3.99 -9.70
N LEU A 124 -10.16 3.13 -9.77
CA LEU A 124 -11.13 3.14 -10.89
C LEU A 124 -11.99 4.41 -10.91
N GLY A 125 -12.43 4.91 -9.76
CA GLY A 125 -13.20 6.16 -9.65
C GLY A 125 -12.41 7.38 -10.09
N LEU A 126 -11.13 7.46 -9.72
CA LEU A 126 -10.20 8.51 -10.17
C LEU A 126 -9.94 8.50 -11.67
N LYS A 127 -10.12 7.36 -12.33
CA LYS A 127 -9.96 7.19 -13.77
C LYS A 127 -11.25 7.45 -14.56
N GLY A 128 -12.28 8.01 -13.91
CA GLY A 128 -13.53 8.42 -14.56
C GLY A 128 -14.55 7.30 -14.77
N PHE A 129 -14.31 6.07 -14.28
CA PHE A 129 -15.29 4.98 -14.45
C PHE A 129 -16.59 5.18 -13.64
N PHE A 130 -16.59 6.10 -12.67
CA PHE A 130 -17.74 6.39 -11.81
C PHE A 130 -18.13 7.89 -11.81
N VAL A 131 -17.55 8.69 -12.70
CA VAL A 131 -17.83 10.13 -12.86
C VAL A 131 -18.47 10.31 -14.24
N GLU A 132 -19.71 10.80 -14.27
CA GLU A 132 -20.40 11.25 -15.50
C GLU A 132 -20.07 12.72 -15.78
#